data_AF-A0A7C9EKN9-F1
#
_entry.id   AF-A0A7C9EKN9-F1
#
_cell.length_a   1.000
_cell.length_b   1.000
_cell.length_c   1.000
_cell.angle_alpha   90.00
_cell.angle_beta   90.00
_cell.angle_gamma   90.00
#
_symmetry.space_group_name_H-M   'P 1'
#
loop_
_entity.id
_entity.type
_entity.pdbx_description
1 polymer ?
#
loop_
_entity_poly.entity_id
_entity_poly.type
_entity_poly.pdbx_seq_one_letter_code
_entity_poly.pdbx_strand_id
1 'polypeptide(L)'
;EVAAYLLDHPKNGRRAFSREAVGFSGVPPTGLVRCLHKAFNHPKGVTAKIGSLQKFVKNNGSCEDLGPGSFSVEEVHKISVLDIRLANADRHAGNILFSKENETGKIVLIPIDHGYCLPESLEDITFDWL
;
A
#
# COMPACT_ATOMS: atom_id res chain seq x y z
N GLU A 1 -3.63 7.42 0.08
CA GLU A 1 -2.66 7.07 -0.99
C GLU A 1 -1.26 7.65 -0.79
N VAL A 2 -0.95 8.85 -1.29
CA VAL A 2 0.42 9.41 -1.26
C VAL A 2 0.98 9.51 0.17
N ALA A 3 0.15 9.93 1.12
CA ALA A 3 0.53 10.04 2.51
C ALA A 3 0.96 8.68 3.11
N ALA A 4 0.33 7.57 2.72
CA ALA A 4 0.69 6.25 3.22
C ALA A 4 2.14 5.89 2.85
N TYR A 5 2.54 6.15 1.59
CA TYR A 5 3.94 5.96 1.17
C TYR A 5 4.93 6.89 1.90
N LEU A 6 4.56 8.16 2.08
CA LEU A 6 5.42 9.13 2.76
C LEU A 6 5.62 8.80 4.26
N LEU A 7 4.58 8.28 4.91
CA LEU A 7 4.55 7.93 6.33
C LEU A 7 5.03 6.49 6.62
N ASP A 8 5.09 5.64 5.60
CA ASP A 8 5.82 4.38 5.63
C ASP A 8 7.32 4.66 5.68
N HIS A 9 7.85 4.85 6.88
CA HIS A 9 9.26 5.13 7.10
C HIS A 9 10.09 3.83 7.11
N PRO A 10 11.32 3.85 6.58
CA PRO A 10 12.28 2.77 6.76
C PRO A 10 12.51 2.36 8.22
N LYS A 11 12.93 1.12 8.47
CA LYS A 11 13.25 0.61 9.82
C LYS A 11 14.33 1.46 10.53
N ASN A 12 15.26 2.05 9.77
CA ASN A 12 16.36 2.85 10.31
C ASN A 12 16.04 4.33 10.53
N GLY A 13 14.78 4.76 10.32
CA GLY A 13 14.34 6.11 10.67
C GLY A 13 13.54 6.80 9.57
N ARG A 14 13.47 8.13 9.64
CA ARG A 14 12.59 8.91 8.74
C ARG A 14 13.07 8.82 7.30
N ARG A 15 12.13 8.64 6.38
CA ARG A 15 12.37 8.62 4.93
C ARG A 15 13.16 9.84 4.43
N ALA A 16 12.93 11.03 4.99
CA ALA A 16 13.66 12.24 4.62
C ALA A 16 15.19 12.16 4.81
N PHE A 17 15.65 11.27 5.68
CA PHE A 17 17.07 11.05 5.98
C PHE A 17 17.60 9.73 5.40
N SER A 18 16.74 8.93 4.78
CA SER A 18 17.09 7.63 4.19
C SER A 18 17.02 7.69 2.67
N ARG A 19 17.91 6.95 2.00
CA ARG A 19 17.84 6.75 0.53
C ARG A 19 17.01 5.52 0.15
N GLU A 20 16.41 4.84 1.13
CA GLU A 20 15.61 3.65 0.89
C GLU A 20 14.27 4.00 0.25
N ALA A 21 14.03 3.42 -0.93
CA ALA A 21 12.77 3.59 -1.64
C ALA A 21 11.62 2.88 -0.91
N VAL A 22 11.91 1.77 -0.25
CA VAL A 22 10.94 0.90 0.45
C VAL A 22 10.92 1.25 1.94
N GLY A 23 9.73 1.46 2.50
CA GLY A 23 9.58 1.68 3.94
C GLY A 23 9.44 0.36 4.71
N PHE A 24 9.21 0.47 6.02
CA PHE A 24 9.02 -0.69 6.90
C PHE A 24 7.87 -1.59 6.46
N SER A 25 6.73 -1.01 6.10
CA SER A 25 5.52 -1.73 5.70
C SER A 25 5.55 -2.20 4.26
N GLY A 26 6.38 -1.56 3.43
CA GLY A 26 6.57 -1.94 2.04
C GLY A 26 5.55 -1.32 1.08
N VAL A 27 4.98 -0.16 1.43
CA VAL A 27 4.08 0.56 0.52
C VAL A 27 4.85 0.90 -0.76
N PRO A 28 4.37 0.53 -1.95
CA PRO A 28 5.05 0.86 -3.20
C PRO A 28 5.19 2.38 -3.37
N PRO A 29 6.28 2.86 -4.01
CA PRO A 29 6.46 4.28 -4.29
C PRO A 29 5.21 4.93 -4.89
N THR A 30 4.65 5.90 -4.18
CA THR A 30 3.40 6.56 -4.54
C THR A 30 3.59 8.07 -4.50
N GLY A 31 3.31 8.75 -5.61
CA GLY A 31 3.48 10.20 -5.75
C GLY A 31 2.20 10.90 -6.19
N LEU A 32 2.08 12.18 -5.84
CA LEU A 32 1.08 13.06 -6.42
C LEU A 32 1.57 13.50 -7.80
N VAL A 33 0.81 13.21 -8.85
CA VAL A 33 1.20 13.53 -10.23
C VAL A 33 0.13 14.34 -10.93
N ARG A 34 0.55 15.12 -11.92
CA ARG A 34 -0.33 15.71 -12.93
C ARG A 34 -0.10 14.96 -14.24
N CYS A 35 -1.12 14.28 -14.75
CA CYS A 35 -1.01 13.45 -15.95
C CYS A 35 -2.10 13.78 -16.98
N LEU A 36 -1.72 13.86 -18.24
CA LEU A 36 -2.63 14.03 -19.38
C LEU A 36 -2.65 12.74 -20.18
N HIS A 37 -3.82 12.09 -20.27
CA HIS A 37 -3.97 10.88 -21.08
C HIS A 37 -5.38 10.79 -21.67
N LYS A 38 -5.47 10.46 -22.96
CA LYS A 38 -6.75 10.42 -23.71
C LYS A 38 -7.75 9.37 -23.18
N ALA A 39 -7.25 8.29 -22.58
CA ALA A 39 -8.11 7.23 -22.03
C ALA A 39 -8.72 7.58 -20.67
N PHE A 40 -8.31 8.68 -20.03
CA PHE A 40 -8.98 9.13 -18.81
C PHE A 40 -10.38 9.66 -19.13
N ASN A 41 -11.28 9.62 -18.15
CA ASN A 41 -12.64 10.16 -18.30
C ASN A 41 -12.63 11.71 -18.44
N HIS A 42 -13.00 12.24 -19.61
CA HIS A 42 -12.93 13.67 -19.93
C HIS A 42 -14.31 14.23 -20.33
N PRO A 43 -15.25 14.44 -19.38
CA PRO A 43 -16.61 14.86 -19.71
C PRO A 43 -16.69 16.27 -20.33
N LYS A 44 -15.65 17.10 -20.17
CA LYS A 44 -15.56 18.48 -20.65
C LYS A 44 -14.38 18.72 -21.60
N GLY A 45 -13.92 17.66 -22.27
CA GLY A 45 -12.73 17.70 -23.13
C GLY A 45 -11.45 17.29 -22.42
N VAL A 46 -10.43 16.95 -23.21
CA VAL A 46 -9.18 16.34 -22.75
C VAL A 46 -8.36 17.33 -21.93
N THR A 47 -8.19 17.05 -20.64
CA THR A 47 -7.46 17.92 -19.69
C THR A 47 -6.54 17.12 -18.77
N ALA A 48 -5.51 17.75 -18.21
CA ALA A 48 -4.61 17.08 -17.30
C ALA A 48 -5.29 16.88 -15.94
N LYS A 49 -5.15 15.68 -15.37
CA LYS A 49 -5.72 15.32 -14.06
C LYS A 49 -4.64 15.25 -13.00
N ILE A 50 -5.01 15.61 -11.77
CA ILE A 50 -4.17 15.40 -10.60
C ILE A 50 -4.66 14.14 -9.89
N GLY A 51 -3.75 13.28 -9.47
CA GLY A 51 -4.07 12.08 -8.71
C GLY A 51 -2.82 11.41 -8.15
N SER A 52 -3.00 10.35 -7.38
CA SER A 52 -1.92 9.48 -6.96
C SER A 52 -1.49 8.57 -8.12
N LEU A 53 -0.18 8.39 -8.27
CA LEU A 53 0.41 7.37 -9.12
C LEU A 53 1.29 6.48 -8.26
N GLN A 54 0.91 5.21 -8.14
CA GLN A 54 1.64 4.20 -7.41
C GLN A 54 2.44 3.33 -8.40
N LYS A 55 3.69 3.04 -8.06
CA LYS A 55 4.56 2.15 -8.83
C LYS A 55 3.94 0.75 -8.84
N PHE A 56 3.74 0.21 -10.04
CA PHE A 56 3.38 -1.20 -10.21
C PHE A 56 4.50 -2.11 -9.68
N VAL A 57 4.12 -3.11 -8.89
CA VAL A 57 5.03 -4.14 -8.36
C VAL A 57 4.59 -5.49 -8.88
N LYS A 58 5.52 -6.22 -9.52
CA LYS A 58 5.27 -7.60 -9.94
C LYS A 58 5.00 -8.46 -8.69
N ASN A 59 3.91 -9.20 -8.72
CA ASN A 59 3.40 -9.97 -7.60
C ASN A 59 2.79 -11.30 -8.11
N ASN A 60 2.33 -12.13 -7.18
CA ASN A 60 1.76 -13.44 -7.46
C ASN A 60 0.24 -13.53 -7.19
N GLY A 61 -0.42 -12.42 -6.83
CA GLY A 61 -1.85 -12.37 -6.52
C GLY A 61 -2.16 -11.56 -5.25
N SER A 62 -3.45 -11.46 -4.92
CA SER A 62 -3.93 -10.98 -3.61
C SER A 62 -3.87 -12.09 -2.55
N CYS A 63 -4.04 -11.73 -1.29
CA CYS A 63 -4.04 -12.70 -0.19
C CYS A 63 -5.39 -13.42 0.01
N GLU A 64 -6.42 -13.09 -0.76
CA GLU A 64 -7.77 -13.67 -0.62
C GLU A 64 -7.81 -15.19 -0.83
N ASP A 65 -6.93 -15.71 -1.68
CA ASP A 65 -6.85 -17.14 -2.00
C ASP A 65 -5.88 -17.92 -1.08
N LEU A 66 -5.31 -17.26 -0.07
CA LEU A 66 -4.28 -17.84 0.81
C LEU A 66 -4.79 -17.98 2.24
N GLY A 67 -4.50 -19.12 2.87
CA GLY A 67 -4.82 -19.33 4.28
C GLY A 67 -3.83 -18.63 5.23
N PRO A 68 -4.26 -18.25 6.45
CA PRO A 68 -3.46 -17.46 7.41
C PRO A 68 -2.13 -18.12 7.80
N GLY A 69 -2.05 -19.46 7.76
CA GLY A 69 -0.81 -20.20 7.99
C GLY A 69 0.28 -20.01 6.94
N SER A 70 -0.01 -19.32 5.84
CA SER A 70 0.95 -19.04 4.75
C SER A 70 1.86 -17.85 5.05
N PHE A 71 1.54 -17.05 6.06
CA PHE A 71 2.15 -15.75 6.27
C PHE A 71 2.99 -15.73 7.55
N SER A 72 4.17 -15.12 7.46
CA SER A 72 4.98 -14.91 8.66
C SER A 72 4.41 -13.76 9.50
N VAL A 73 4.54 -13.87 10.82
CA VAL A 73 4.13 -12.82 11.77
C VAL A 73 4.78 -11.47 11.45
N GLU A 74 6.05 -11.46 11.01
CA GLU A 74 6.75 -10.23 10.64
C GLU A 74 6.05 -9.51 9.47
N GLU A 75 5.62 -10.27 8.45
CA GLU A 75 4.98 -9.73 7.26
C GLU A 75 3.57 -9.19 7.53
N VAL A 76 2.84 -9.77 8.47
CA VAL A 76 1.55 -9.25 8.91
C VAL A 76 1.77 -7.98 9.71
N HIS A 77 2.65 -8.03 10.73
CA HIS A 77 2.90 -6.91 11.63
C HIS A 77 3.40 -5.67 10.91
N LYS A 78 4.22 -5.80 9.86
CA LYS A 78 4.70 -4.63 9.13
C LYS A 78 3.54 -3.83 8.51
N ILE A 79 2.46 -4.50 8.09
CA ILE A 79 1.27 -3.85 7.53
C ILE A 79 0.38 -3.33 8.66
N SER A 80 0.12 -4.15 9.68
CA SER A 80 -0.74 -3.77 10.82
C SER A 80 -0.31 -2.49 11.50
N VAL A 81 1.00 -2.31 11.73
CA VAL A 81 1.54 -1.09 12.36
C VAL A 81 1.21 0.16 11.55
N LEU A 82 1.28 0.10 10.22
CA LEU A 82 0.96 1.25 9.38
C LEU A 82 -0.54 1.49 9.36
N ASP A 83 -1.35 0.44 9.16
CA ASP A 83 -2.81 0.57 9.09
C ASP A 83 -3.40 1.15 10.38
N ILE A 84 -2.92 0.72 11.55
CA ILE A 84 -3.32 1.28 12.85
C ILE A 84 -2.96 2.76 12.92
N ARG A 85 -1.72 3.13 12.55
CA ARG A 85 -1.24 4.53 12.60
C ARG A 85 -2.00 5.44 11.64
N LEU A 86 -2.45 4.90 10.51
CA LEU A 86 -3.19 5.64 9.50
C LEU A 86 -4.70 5.55 9.68
N ALA A 87 -5.19 4.77 10.66
CA ALA A 87 -6.60 4.46 10.82
C ALA A 87 -7.22 4.01 9.47
N ASN A 88 -6.59 3.01 8.83
CA ASN A 88 -7.06 2.52 7.54
C ASN A 88 -8.43 1.85 7.68
N ALA A 89 -9.48 2.46 7.11
CA ALA A 89 -10.86 2.00 7.26
C ALA A 89 -11.28 0.91 6.27
N ASP A 90 -10.39 0.50 5.35
CA ASP A 90 -10.70 -0.47 4.29
C ASP A 90 -9.56 -1.48 4.09
N ARG A 91 -8.95 -1.97 5.18
CA ARG A 91 -7.95 -3.04 5.08
C ARG A 91 -8.63 -4.40 5.05
N HIS A 92 -8.49 -5.08 3.91
CA HIS A 92 -8.86 -6.48 3.70
C HIS A 92 -7.80 -7.24 2.90
N ALA A 93 -7.91 -8.58 2.82
CA ALA A 93 -6.95 -9.45 2.12
C ALA A 93 -6.76 -9.12 0.62
N GLY A 94 -7.81 -8.59 -0.02
CA GLY A 94 -7.76 -8.10 -1.41
C GLY A 94 -6.84 -6.88 -1.60
N ASN A 95 -6.63 -6.07 -0.55
CA ASN A 95 -5.73 -4.92 -0.55
C ASN A 95 -4.28 -5.27 -0.17
N ILE A 96 -3.99 -6.56 0.02
CA ILE A 96 -2.65 -7.06 0.31
C ILE A 96 -2.24 -8.02 -0.81
N LEU A 97 -1.24 -7.62 -1.58
CA LEU A 97 -0.63 -8.49 -2.58
C LEU A 97 0.47 -9.33 -1.93
N PHE A 98 0.79 -10.47 -2.53
CA PHE A 98 1.94 -11.27 -2.11
C PHE A 98 2.90 -11.54 -3.27
N SER A 99 4.18 -11.70 -2.95
CA SER A 99 5.18 -12.20 -3.87
C SER A 99 5.99 -13.32 -3.22
N LYS A 100 6.43 -14.29 -4.00
CA LYS A 100 7.34 -15.35 -3.56
C LYS A 100 8.77 -15.00 -3.99
N GLU A 101 9.68 -14.93 -3.02
CA GLU A 101 11.11 -14.82 -3.31
C GLU A 101 11.59 -16.07 -4.05
N ASN A 102 12.31 -15.89 -5.15
CA ASN A 102 12.72 -17.00 -6.03
C ASN A 102 13.66 -18.00 -5.34
N GLU A 103 14.49 -17.53 -4.42
CA GLU A 103 15.56 -18.33 -3.80
C GLU A 103 15.07 -19.08 -2.56
N THR A 104 14.24 -18.42 -1.74
CA THR A 104 13.81 -18.92 -0.44
C THR A 104 12.38 -19.46 -0.45
N GLY A 105 11.58 -19.11 -1.47
CA GLY A 105 10.15 -19.32 -1.49
C GLY A 105 9.39 -18.48 -0.45
N LYS A 106 10.07 -17.58 0.27
CA LYS A 106 9.46 -16.76 1.31
C LYS A 106 8.40 -15.85 0.70
N ILE A 107 7.25 -15.80 1.36
CA ILE A 107 6.18 -14.87 1.00
C ILE A 107 6.50 -13.49 1.57
N VAL A 108 6.45 -12.49 0.69
CA VAL A 108 6.55 -11.06 1.01
C VAL A 108 5.23 -10.38 0.66
N LEU A 109 4.63 -9.71 1.64
CA LEU A 109 3.40 -8.96 1.53
C LEU A 109 3.66 -7.52 1.05
N ILE A 110 2.77 -7.01 0.22
CA ILE A 110 2.85 -5.69 -0.40
C ILE A 110 1.49 -5.01 -0.17
N PRO A 111 1.39 -4.06 0.77
CA PRO A 111 0.15 -3.34 0.99
C PRO A 111 -0.12 -2.36 -0.15
N ILE A 112 -1.32 -2.40 -0.69
CA ILE A 112 -1.83 -1.45 -1.69
C ILE A 112 -3.14 -0.83 -1.19
N ASP A 113 -3.70 0.06 -2.01
CA ASP A 113 -5.01 0.70 -1.81
C ASP A 113 -5.16 1.36 -0.43
N HIS A 114 -4.63 2.58 -0.32
CA HIS A 114 -4.67 3.35 0.92
C HIS A 114 -5.61 4.56 0.76
N GLY A 115 -6.66 4.42 -0.05
CA GLY A 115 -7.63 5.48 -0.35
C GLY A 115 -8.42 5.92 0.88
N TYR A 116 -8.69 4.98 1.79
CA TYR A 116 -9.51 5.15 3.00
C TYR A 116 -8.69 5.28 4.30
N CYS A 117 -7.48 5.82 4.20
CA CYS A 117 -6.64 6.17 5.34
C CYS A 117 -6.79 7.64 5.74
N LEU A 118 -6.47 7.96 6.99
CA LEU A 118 -6.49 9.32 7.57
C LEU A 118 -7.88 9.97 7.50
N PRO A 119 -8.92 9.33 8.09
CA PRO A 119 -10.26 9.89 8.10
C PRO A 119 -10.32 11.19 8.94
N GLU A 120 -11.27 12.06 8.61
CA GLU A 120 -11.50 13.32 9.34
C GLU A 120 -12.06 13.08 10.75
N SER A 121 -12.91 12.07 10.90
CA SER A 121 -13.43 11.56 12.16
C SER A 121 -13.21 10.06 12.26
N LEU A 122 -12.87 9.58 13.46
CA LEU A 122 -12.68 8.16 13.70
C LEU A 122 -14.05 7.49 13.92
N GLU A 123 -14.42 6.60 13.01
CA GLU A 123 -15.58 5.70 13.13
C GLU A 123 -15.10 4.28 13.43
N ASP A 124 -16.01 3.30 13.39
CA ASP A 124 -15.66 1.89 13.56
C ASP A 124 -14.73 1.43 12.44
N ILE A 125 -13.53 1.00 12.82
CA ILE A 125 -12.51 0.46 11.90
C ILE A 125 -12.39 -1.02 12.13
N THR A 126 -12.47 -1.78 11.04
CA THR A 126 -12.17 -3.21 11.04
C THR A 126 -10.90 -3.45 10.24
N PHE A 127 -9.95 -4.16 10.84
CA PHE A 127 -8.77 -4.63 10.16
C PHE A 127 -8.92 -6.11 9.86
N ASP A 128 -8.97 -6.45 8.58
CA ASP A 128 -8.92 -7.82 8.09
C ASP A 128 -7.55 -8.05 7.44
N TRP A 129 -6.56 -8.33 8.29
CA TRP A 129 -5.19 -8.50 7.82
C TRP A 129 -4.98 -9.86 7.14
N LEU A 130 -5.72 -10.91 7.52
CA LEU A 130 -5.62 -12.30 7.05
C LEU A 130 -6.80 -13.18 7.53
#